data_AF-A0A1Y1QE94-F1
#
_entry.id   AF-A0A1Y1QE94-F1
#
_cell.length_a   1.000
_cell.length_b   1.000
_cell.length_c   1.000
_cell.angle_alpha   90.00
_cell.angle_beta   90.00
_cell.angle_gamma   90.00
#
_symmetry.space_group_name_H-M   'P 1'
#
loop_
_entity.id
_entity.type
_entity.pdbx_description
1 polymer ?
#
loop_
_entity_poly.entity_id
_entity_poly.type
_entity_poly.pdbx_seq_one_letter_code
_entity_poly.pdbx_strand_id
1 'polypeptide(L)'
;MPDNSEAYTAPVEELAAPEIVSEPPSIPPAPANDVVLASSLNVYQQLLSQLDTNKQLIHHNRHELAQIRQQIRELSALSKRDPRVEDDADSHGLHTSKVAAQYDDCGSIIAYAEQVRRHVYDNSQEAEDLLSPMTQSMDLLKLRVRHIRLLEGLLAAQENGLRLEIQQRNADACIWQLADILKV
;
A
#
# COMPACT_ATOMS: atom_id res chain seq x y z
N MET A 1 -39.50 59.60 -49.23
CA MET A 1 -39.25 59.42 -47.79
C MET A 1 -40.40 60.08 -47.04
N PRO A 2 -41.21 59.39 -46.23
CA PRO A 2 -41.29 57.95 -45.87
C PRO A 2 -42.50 57.27 -46.57
N ASP A 3 -42.48 55.97 -46.90
CA ASP A 3 -42.64 54.77 -46.07
C ASP A 3 -43.92 54.77 -45.22
N ASN A 4 -44.92 53.99 -45.65
CA ASN A 4 -45.52 53.00 -44.75
C ASN A 4 -46.24 51.89 -45.50
N SER A 5 -45.64 50.72 -45.33
CA SER A 5 -45.97 49.37 -45.74
C SER A 5 -47.40 48.93 -45.41
N GLU A 6 -48.03 48.34 -46.42
CA GLU A 6 -49.22 47.51 -46.33
C GLU A 6 -48.91 46.24 -45.53
N ALA A 7 -49.77 45.89 -44.58
CA ALA A 7 -49.89 44.54 -44.04
C ALA A 7 -51.36 44.15 -44.01
N TYR A 8 -51.72 43.33 -44.99
CA TYR A 8 -52.98 42.65 -45.18
C TYR A 8 -53.21 41.67 -44.02
N THR A 9 -54.41 41.67 -43.41
CA THR A 9 -54.85 40.59 -42.52
C THR A 9 -56.09 39.97 -43.13
N ALA A 10 -55.97 38.74 -43.65
CA ALA A 10 -57.09 37.89 -44.04
C ALA A 10 -57.29 36.79 -42.97
N PRO A 11 -58.52 36.36 -42.68
CA PRO A 11 -58.81 35.51 -41.52
C PRO A 11 -59.15 34.04 -41.87
N VAL A 12 -59.01 33.20 -40.84
CA VAL A 12 -59.61 31.86 -40.61
C VAL A 12 -59.14 30.69 -41.48
N GLU A 13 -58.55 29.68 -40.85
CA GLU A 13 -58.90 28.29 -41.15
C GLU A 13 -58.80 27.40 -39.90
N GLU A 14 -59.93 26.75 -39.63
CA GLU A 14 -60.25 25.82 -38.56
C GLU A 14 -59.74 24.43 -38.93
N LEU A 15 -58.90 23.82 -38.09
CA LEU A 15 -58.56 22.40 -38.18
C LEU A 15 -58.53 21.78 -36.78
N ALA A 16 -59.53 20.94 -36.53
CA ALA A 16 -59.68 20.10 -35.36
C ALA A 16 -58.51 19.10 -35.23
N ALA A 17 -58.02 18.91 -34.00
CA ALA A 17 -57.16 17.79 -33.62
C ALA A 17 -57.66 17.17 -32.30
N PRO A 18 -57.61 15.83 -32.15
CA PRO A 18 -58.36 15.10 -31.13
C PRO A 18 -57.75 15.20 -29.72
N GLU A 19 -58.62 15.25 -28.70
CA GLU A 19 -58.25 15.07 -27.30
C GLU A 19 -57.65 13.67 -27.09
N ILE A 20 -56.32 13.61 -26.94
CA ILE A 20 -55.64 12.44 -26.38
C ILE A 20 -55.75 12.55 -24.86
N VAL A 21 -56.72 11.82 -24.29
CA VAL A 21 -56.76 11.50 -22.86
C VAL A 21 -55.62 10.52 -22.59
N SER A 22 -54.45 11.03 -22.24
CA SER A 22 -53.36 10.21 -21.69
C SER A 22 -53.67 9.91 -20.22
N GLU A 23 -53.95 8.64 -19.93
CA GLU A 23 -53.97 8.11 -18.55
C GLU A 23 -52.68 8.48 -17.81
N PRO A 24 -52.74 8.85 -16.52
CA PRO A 24 -51.54 9.04 -15.72
C PRO A 24 -50.79 7.70 -15.58
N PRO A 25 -49.45 7.71 -15.64
CA PRO A 25 -48.65 6.49 -15.49
C PRO A 25 -48.96 5.83 -14.15
N SER A 26 -49.41 4.57 -14.19
CA SER A 26 -49.62 3.71 -13.02
C SER A 26 -48.30 3.58 -12.25
N ILE A 27 -48.14 4.40 -11.20
CA ILE A 27 -47.05 4.31 -10.23
C ILE A 27 -47.20 2.95 -9.53
N PRO A 28 -46.18 2.06 -9.56
CA PRO A 28 -46.25 0.80 -8.83
C PRO A 28 -46.46 1.09 -7.35
N PRO A 29 -47.23 0.24 -6.62
CA PRO A 29 -47.50 0.47 -5.20
C PRO A 29 -46.18 0.61 -4.46
N ALA A 30 -46.07 1.66 -3.65
CA ALA A 30 -44.89 1.88 -2.82
C ALA A 30 -44.57 0.58 -2.06
N PRO A 31 -43.30 0.15 -2.02
CA PRO A 31 -42.93 -1.03 -1.25
C PRO A 31 -43.43 -0.87 0.17
N ALA A 32 -44.07 -1.91 0.72
CA ALA A 32 -44.56 -1.88 2.09
C ALA A 32 -43.43 -1.45 3.02
N ASN A 33 -43.73 -0.55 3.97
CA ASN A 33 -42.73 0.06 4.86
C ASN A 33 -41.84 -0.99 5.55
N ASP A 34 -42.38 -2.18 5.83
CA ASP A 34 -41.67 -3.32 6.42
C ASP A 34 -40.51 -3.83 5.54
N VAL A 35 -40.67 -3.82 4.21
CA VAL A 35 -39.63 -4.25 3.26
C VAL A 35 -38.49 -3.22 3.21
N VAL A 36 -38.82 -1.93 3.30
CA VAL A 36 -37.85 -0.83 3.34
C VAL A 36 -37.08 -0.82 4.66
N LEU A 37 -37.77 -1.07 5.78
CA LEU A 37 -37.14 -1.23 7.11
C LEU A 37 -36.22 -2.47 7.17
N ALA A 38 -36.67 -3.62 6.68
CA ALA A 38 -35.84 -4.82 6.67
C ALA A 38 -34.58 -4.66 5.79
N SER A 39 -34.72 -4.04 4.62
CA SER A 39 -33.58 -3.79 3.73
C SER A 39 -32.59 -2.77 4.31
N SER A 40 -33.08 -1.68 4.92
CA SER A 40 -32.23 -0.67 5.57
C SER A 40 -31.49 -1.23 6.80
N LEU A 41 -32.14 -2.08 7.61
CA LEU A 41 -31.50 -2.78 8.72
C LEU A 41 -30.38 -3.72 8.25
N ASN A 42 -30.59 -4.45 7.14
CA ASN A 42 -29.56 -5.32 6.56
C ASN A 42 -28.34 -4.50 6.09
N VAL A 43 -28.54 -3.38 5.42
CA VAL A 43 -27.45 -2.48 5.00
C VAL A 43 -26.70 -1.92 6.21
N TYR A 44 -27.42 -1.56 7.28
CA TYR A 44 -26.81 -1.10 8.52
C TYR A 44 -25.97 -2.19 9.21
N GLN A 45 -26.46 -3.42 9.27
CA GLN A 45 -25.69 -4.56 9.79
C GLN A 45 -24.42 -4.81 8.96
N GLN A 46 -24.51 -4.72 7.63
CA GLN A 46 -23.34 -4.81 6.76
C GLN A 46 -22.33 -3.72 7.07
N LEU A 47 -22.77 -2.47 7.25
CA LEU A 47 -21.89 -1.35 7.61
C LEU A 47 -21.17 -1.59 8.94
N LEU A 48 -21.88 -2.07 9.96
CA LEU A 48 -21.27 -2.42 11.25
C LEU A 48 -20.22 -3.54 11.11
N SER A 49 -20.51 -4.55 10.30
CA SER A 49 -19.55 -5.64 10.04
C SER A 49 -18.29 -5.14 9.32
N GLN A 50 -18.45 -4.21 8.36
CA GLN A 50 -17.32 -3.57 7.68
C GLN A 50 -16.47 -2.72 8.63
N LEU A 51 -17.11 -2.07 9.59
CA LEU A 51 -16.42 -1.27 10.60
C LEU A 51 -15.64 -2.16 11.57
N ASP A 52 -16.20 -3.29 12.01
CA ASP A 52 -15.50 -4.24 12.87
C ASP A 52 -14.31 -4.90 12.16
N THR A 53 -14.50 -5.36 10.92
CA THR A 53 -13.39 -5.90 10.11
C THR A 53 -12.28 -4.87 9.89
N ASN A 54 -12.61 -3.61 9.63
CA ASN A 54 -11.61 -2.55 9.53
C ASN A 54 -10.86 -2.33 10.86
N LYS A 55 -11.57 -2.30 11.99
CA LYS A 55 -10.93 -2.21 13.32
C LYS A 55 -9.94 -3.36 13.55
N GLN A 56 -10.34 -4.58 13.24
CA GLN A 56 -9.47 -5.75 13.35
C GLN A 56 -8.22 -5.62 12.46
N LEU A 57 -8.39 -5.16 11.22
CA LEU A 57 -7.29 -4.89 10.29
C LEU A 57 -6.32 -3.83 10.85
N ILE A 58 -6.82 -2.72 11.40
CA ILE A 58 -5.99 -1.69 12.02
C ILE A 58 -5.21 -2.25 13.21
N HIS A 59 -5.86 -3.04 14.07
CA HIS A 59 -5.20 -3.68 15.21
C HIS A 59 -4.09 -4.64 14.78
N HIS A 60 -4.36 -5.46 13.77
CA HIS A 60 -3.38 -6.37 13.19
C HIS A 60 -2.18 -5.61 12.62
N ASN A 61 -2.40 -4.62 11.77
CA ASN A 61 -1.35 -3.81 11.16
C ASN A 61 -0.50 -3.09 12.22
N ARG A 62 -1.11 -2.58 13.30
CA ARG A 62 -0.39 -1.97 14.42
C ARG A 62 0.52 -2.96 15.14
N HIS A 63 0.05 -4.18 15.35
CA HIS A 63 0.84 -5.21 15.99
C HIS A 63 2.03 -5.63 15.13
N GLU A 64 1.82 -5.87 13.85
CA GLU A 64 2.90 -6.21 12.90
C GLU A 64 3.92 -5.08 12.80
N LEU A 65 3.46 -3.82 12.76
CA LEU A 65 4.33 -2.65 12.75
C LEU A 65 5.23 -2.58 13.99
N ALA A 66 4.71 -2.94 15.17
CA ALA A 66 5.49 -2.99 16.40
C ALA A 66 6.59 -4.06 16.33
N GLN A 67 6.28 -5.25 15.79
CA GLN A 67 7.24 -6.32 15.58
C GLN A 67 8.36 -5.90 14.61
N ILE A 68 8.02 -5.31 13.46
CA ILE A 68 9.03 -4.85 12.50
C ILE A 68 9.91 -3.75 13.10
N ARG A 69 9.34 -2.80 13.85
CA ARG A 69 10.12 -1.78 14.56
C ARG A 69 11.08 -2.38 15.58
N GLN A 70 10.72 -3.49 16.21
CA GLN A 70 11.63 -4.22 17.09
C GLN A 70 12.77 -4.86 16.29
N GLN A 71 12.47 -5.59 15.22
CA GLN A 71 13.47 -6.21 14.35
C GLN A 71 14.46 -5.21 13.76
N ILE A 72 13.98 -4.04 13.31
CA ILE A 72 14.83 -2.96 12.83
C ILE A 72 15.80 -2.48 13.92
N ARG A 73 15.32 -2.33 15.17
CA ARG A 73 16.17 -1.91 16.29
C ARG A 73 17.24 -2.95 16.62
N GLU A 74 16.88 -4.23 16.63
CA GLU A 74 17.80 -5.33 16.88
C GLU A 74 18.91 -5.41 15.82
N LEU A 75 18.54 -5.39 14.53
CA LEU A 75 19.52 -5.40 13.43
C LEU A 75 20.38 -4.14 13.38
N SER A 76 19.80 -2.97 13.69
CA SER A 76 20.57 -1.72 13.77
C SER A 76 21.57 -1.73 14.93
N ALA A 77 21.27 -2.43 16.02
CA ALA A 77 22.18 -2.57 17.16
C ALA A 77 23.35 -3.51 16.85
N LEU A 78 23.10 -4.58 16.10
CA LEU A 78 24.13 -5.50 15.62
C LEU A 78 25.10 -4.79 14.66
N SER A 79 24.57 -4.04 13.70
CA SER A 79 25.38 -3.33 12.68
C SER A 79 26.30 -2.24 13.26
N LYS A 80 25.96 -1.64 14.42
CA LYS A 80 26.79 -0.60 15.07
C LYS A 80 27.95 -1.15 15.89
N ARG A 81 28.02 -2.47 16.12
CA ARG A 81 28.99 -3.08 17.04
C ARG A 81 30.35 -3.40 16.39
N ASP A 82 30.48 -3.30 15.06
CA ASP A 82 31.75 -3.56 14.36
C ASP A 82 32.40 -2.27 13.84
N PRO A 83 33.29 -1.63 14.63
CA PRO A 83 34.36 -0.80 14.11
C PRO A 83 35.63 -1.67 14.06
N ARG A 84 35.84 -2.40 12.97
CA ARG A 84 37.14 -3.00 12.68
C ARG A 84 37.56 -2.64 11.26
N VAL A 85 38.12 -1.45 11.15
CA VAL A 85 39.01 -1.08 10.05
C VAL A 85 40.32 -0.74 10.72
N GLU A 86 41.13 -1.75 11.01
CA GLU A 86 42.58 -1.55 11.10
C GLU A 86 43.14 -2.07 9.79
N ASP A 87 43.47 -1.11 8.92
CA ASP A 87 44.36 -1.27 7.78
C ASP A 87 45.67 -1.86 8.29
N ASP A 88 46.10 -2.98 7.72
CA ASP A 88 47.52 -3.30 7.49
C ASP A 88 47.58 -4.57 6.63
N ALA A 89 47.32 -4.43 5.32
CA ALA A 89 47.53 -5.49 4.36
C ALA A 89 49.00 -5.50 3.90
N ASP A 90 49.79 -6.40 4.49
CA ASP A 90 51.16 -6.78 4.11
C ASP A 90 51.23 -7.33 2.67
N SER A 91 51.11 -6.45 1.68
CA SER A 91 51.19 -6.79 0.24
C SER A 91 52.60 -7.23 -0.23
N HIS A 92 53.60 -7.22 0.66
CA HIS A 92 54.99 -7.50 0.32
C HIS A 92 55.35 -9.00 0.26
N GLY A 93 54.57 -9.88 0.89
CA GLY A 93 54.90 -11.32 0.97
C GLY A 93 54.76 -12.11 -0.33
N LEU A 94 53.85 -11.71 -1.22
CA LEU A 94 53.58 -12.47 -2.46
C LEU A 94 54.58 -12.16 -3.59
N HIS A 95 55.15 -10.96 -3.59
CA HIS A 95 56.11 -10.51 -4.60
C HIS A 95 57.47 -11.21 -4.47
N THR A 96 57.92 -11.46 -3.24
CA THR A 96 59.22 -12.11 -2.97
C THR A 96 59.22 -13.60 -3.38
N SER A 97 58.10 -14.30 -3.24
CA SER A 97 57.96 -15.71 -3.58
C SER A 97 57.87 -15.98 -5.09
N LYS A 98 57.24 -15.07 -5.85
CA LYS A 98 57.19 -15.14 -7.33
C LYS A 98 58.58 -15.09 -7.97
N VAL A 99 59.52 -14.35 -7.36
CA VAL A 99 60.91 -14.25 -7.82
C VAL A 99 61.69 -15.55 -7.53
N ALA A 100 61.38 -16.24 -6.43
CA ALA A 100 62.02 -17.51 -6.09
C ALA A 100 61.59 -18.68 -7.01
N ALA A 101 60.34 -18.66 -7.50
CA ALA A 101 59.82 -19.66 -8.44
C ALA A 101 60.37 -19.55 -9.87
N GLN A 102 61.11 -18.49 -10.21
CA GLN A 102 61.81 -18.34 -11.49
C GLN A 102 63.08 -19.20 -11.60
N TYR A 103 63.54 -19.76 -10.47
CA TYR A 103 64.54 -20.82 -10.46
C TYR A 103 63.80 -22.15 -10.55
N ASP A 104 63.85 -22.82 -11.71
CA ASP A 104 63.06 -24.00 -12.17
C ASP A 104 63.20 -25.29 -11.31
N ASP A 105 63.22 -25.20 -9.97
CA ASP A 105 63.10 -26.34 -9.07
C ASP A 105 61.62 -26.63 -8.80
N CYS A 106 61.24 -27.91 -8.94
CA CYS A 106 59.90 -28.40 -8.62
C CYS A 106 59.50 -28.05 -7.17
N GLY A 107 60.46 -28.04 -6.23
CA GLY A 107 60.20 -27.64 -4.84
C GLY A 107 59.76 -26.18 -4.69
N SER A 108 60.42 -25.27 -5.40
CA SER A 108 60.08 -23.83 -5.41
C SER A 108 58.71 -23.57 -6.06
N ILE A 109 58.40 -24.29 -7.14
CA ILE A 109 57.10 -24.19 -7.82
C ILE A 109 55.97 -24.69 -6.89
N ILE A 110 56.16 -25.80 -6.18
CA ILE A 110 55.17 -26.32 -5.23
C ILE A 110 54.96 -25.33 -4.07
N ALA A 111 56.03 -24.80 -3.49
CA ALA A 111 55.94 -23.83 -2.40
C ALA A 111 55.23 -22.53 -2.83
N TYR A 112 55.54 -22.02 -4.03
CA TYR A 112 54.84 -20.87 -4.60
C TYR A 112 53.35 -21.14 -4.84
N ALA A 113 53.02 -22.30 -5.42
CA ALA A 113 51.62 -22.68 -5.65
C ALA A 113 50.83 -22.84 -4.33
N GLU A 114 51.46 -23.36 -3.28
CA GLU A 114 50.87 -23.41 -1.93
C GLU A 114 50.66 -22.02 -1.33
N GLN A 115 51.63 -21.12 -1.50
CA GLN A 115 51.51 -19.75 -1.01
C GLN A 115 50.40 -18.98 -1.75
N VAL A 116 50.33 -19.09 -3.09
CA VAL A 116 49.23 -18.51 -3.87
C VAL A 116 47.90 -19.08 -3.39
N ARG A 117 47.81 -20.39 -3.17
CA ARG A 117 46.59 -21.02 -2.65
C ARG A 117 46.16 -20.45 -1.30
N ARG A 118 47.09 -20.29 -0.35
CA ARG A 118 46.82 -19.66 0.97
C ARG A 118 46.30 -18.24 0.79
N HIS A 119 46.98 -17.43 -0.03
CA HIS A 119 46.57 -16.06 -0.29
C HIS A 119 45.20 -15.96 -1.00
N VAL A 120 44.84 -16.91 -1.87
CA VAL A 120 43.49 -16.94 -2.46
C VAL A 120 42.44 -17.22 -1.38
N TYR A 121 42.70 -18.14 -0.45
CA TYR A 121 41.79 -18.40 0.67
C TYR A 121 41.67 -17.19 1.60
N ASP A 122 42.78 -16.57 1.98
CA ASP A 122 42.78 -15.39 2.86
C ASP A 122 42.02 -14.23 2.21
N ASN A 123 42.28 -13.94 0.93
CA ASN A 123 41.53 -12.92 0.17
C ASN A 123 40.04 -13.24 0.05
N SER A 124 39.67 -14.53 -0.11
CA SER A 124 38.27 -14.93 -0.20
C SER A 124 37.54 -14.71 1.13
N GLN A 125 38.21 -15.02 2.25
CA GLN A 125 37.68 -14.79 3.58
C GLN A 125 37.51 -13.30 3.86
N GLU A 126 38.53 -12.49 3.52
CA GLU A 126 38.46 -11.03 3.63
C GLU A 126 37.32 -10.46 2.78
N ALA A 127 37.13 -10.95 1.56
CA ALA A 127 36.01 -10.54 0.73
C ALA A 127 34.65 -10.89 1.34
N GLU A 128 34.50 -12.07 1.97
CA GLU A 128 33.28 -12.45 2.69
C GLU A 128 33.02 -11.54 3.90
N ASP A 129 34.07 -11.22 4.65
CA ASP A 129 33.98 -10.33 5.82
C ASP A 129 33.58 -8.91 5.41
N LEU A 130 34.10 -8.40 4.28
CA LEU A 130 33.72 -7.11 3.70
C LEU A 130 32.29 -7.10 3.15
N LEU A 131 31.79 -8.22 2.64
CA LEU A 131 30.42 -8.35 2.14
C LEU A 131 29.38 -8.52 3.25
N SER A 132 29.77 -9.09 4.40
CA SER A 132 28.91 -9.29 5.57
C SER A 132 28.11 -8.03 5.99
N PRO A 133 28.73 -6.84 6.21
CA PRO A 133 27.99 -5.63 6.56
C PRO A 133 27.04 -5.17 5.43
N MET A 134 27.41 -5.40 4.17
CA MET A 134 26.53 -5.09 3.04
C MET A 134 25.27 -5.98 3.06
N THR A 135 25.40 -7.27 3.32
CA THR A 135 24.25 -8.17 3.48
C THR A 135 23.34 -7.74 4.64
N GLN A 136 23.91 -7.39 5.79
CA GLN A 136 23.12 -6.87 6.93
C GLN A 136 22.38 -5.57 6.57
N SER A 137 23.04 -4.67 5.84
CA SER A 137 22.42 -3.41 5.39
C SER A 137 21.25 -3.67 4.42
N MET A 138 21.37 -4.69 3.56
CA MET A 138 20.32 -5.11 2.63
C MET A 138 19.10 -5.64 3.39
N ASP A 139 19.30 -6.45 4.43
CA ASP A 139 18.19 -6.99 5.23
C ASP A 139 17.47 -5.90 6.04
N LEU A 140 18.22 -4.93 6.57
CA LEU A 140 17.67 -3.74 7.20
C LEU A 140 16.85 -2.90 6.20
N LEU A 141 17.32 -2.76 4.96
CA LEU A 141 16.58 -2.09 3.89
C LEU A 141 15.28 -2.82 3.55
N LYS A 142 15.30 -4.16 3.42
CA LYS A 142 14.08 -4.97 3.19
C LYS A 142 13.05 -4.76 4.30
N LEU A 143 13.50 -4.75 5.57
CA LEU A 143 12.62 -4.48 6.71
C LEU A 143 12.05 -3.07 6.68
N ARG A 144 12.83 -2.05 6.33
CA ARG A 144 12.34 -0.67 6.19
C ARG A 144 11.31 -0.55 5.07
N VAL A 145 11.52 -1.21 3.92
CA VAL A 145 10.54 -1.24 2.83
C VAL A 145 9.23 -1.89 3.30
N ARG A 146 9.30 -3.01 4.02
CA ARG A 146 8.12 -3.64 4.61
C ARG A 146 7.43 -2.73 5.64
N HIS A 147 8.21 -2.04 6.48
CA HIS A 147 7.69 -1.08 7.46
C HIS A 147 6.90 0.06 6.79
N ILE A 148 7.42 0.63 5.71
CA ILE A 148 6.76 1.69 4.94
C ILE A 148 5.44 1.17 4.34
N ARG A 149 5.46 0.00 3.69
CA ARG A 149 4.23 -0.59 3.11
C ARG A 149 3.14 -0.84 4.15
N LEU A 150 3.50 -1.26 5.36
CA LEU A 150 2.54 -1.39 6.46
C LEU A 150 1.99 -0.05 6.95
N LEU A 151 2.81 1.01 6.98
CA LEU A 151 2.33 2.35 7.29
C LEU A 151 1.32 2.84 6.25
N GLU A 152 1.62 2.64 4.96
CA GLU A 152 0.70 2.96 3.86
C GLU A 152 -0.63 2.18 4.00
N GLY A 153 -0.56 0.88 4.27
CA GLY A 153 -1.74 0.05 4.50
C GLY A 153 -2.54 0.48 5.75
N LEU A 154 -1.87 0.90 6.81
CA LEU A 154 -2.52 1.41 8.03
C LEU A 154 -3.20 2.75 7.79
N LEU A 155 -2.58 3.66 7.04
CA LEU A 155 -3.18 4.93 6.64
C LEU A 155 -4.45 4.69 5.80
N ALA A 156 -4.37 3.82 4.80
CA ALA A 156 -5.53 3.47 3.97
C ALA A 156 -6.67 2.85 4.81
N ALA A 157 -6.34 1.97 5.76
CA ALA A 157 -7.33 1.39 6.67
C ALA A 157 -7.99 2.46 7.56
N GLN A 158 -7.21 3.42 8.08
CA GLN A 158 -7.72 4.54 8.88
C GLN A 158 -8.64 5.46 8.08
N GLU A 159 -8.27 5.82 6.84
CA GLU A 159 -9.11 6.62 5.95
C GLU A 159 -10.45 5.91 5.66
N ASN A 160 -10.39 4.61 5.38
CA ASN A 160 -11.60 3.81 5.19
C ASN A 160 -12.43 3.73 6.48
N GLY A 161 -11.78 3.61 7.64
CA GLY A 161 -12.45 3.59 8.94
C GLY A 161 -13.23 4.88 9.22
N LEU A 162 -12.60 6.03 8.99
CA LEU A 162 -13.25 7.35 9.08
C LEU A 162 -14.47 7.46 8.16
N ARG A 163 -14.35 6.98 6.92
CA ARG A 163 -15.47 6.99 5.97
C ARG A 163 -16.64 6.13 6.46
N LEU A 164 -16.36 4.93 6.97
CA LEU A 164 -17.38 4.03 7.52
C LEU A 164 -18.05 4.63 8.76
N GLU A 165 -17.29 5.28 9.65
CA GLU A 165 -17.84 5.98 10.82
C GLU A 165 -18.77 7.14 10.44
N ILE A 166 -18.41 7.92 9.41
CA ILE A 166 -19.28 8.98 8.89
C ILE A 166 -20.56 8.38 8.31
N GLN A 167 -20.45 7.31 7.52
CA GLN A 167 -21.62 6.60 6.99
C GLN A 167 -22.50 6.05 8.11
N GLN A 168 -21.92 5.54 9.20
CA GLN A 168 -22.66 5.04 10.34
C GLN A 168 -23.46 6.16 11.01
N ARG A 169 -22.82 7.30 11.29
CA ARG A 169 -23.51 8.46 11.89
C ARG A 169 -24.65 8.97 11.03
N ASN A 170 -24.45 9.00 9.70
CA ASN A 170 -25.51 9.40 8.77
C ASN A 170 -26.65 8.38 8.74
N ALA A 171 -26.34 7.08 8.76
CA ALA A 171 -27.34 6.02 8.83
C ALA A 171 -28.13 6.08 10.15
N ASP A 172 -27.44 6.29 11.28
CA ASP A 172 -28.07 6.48 12.59
C ASP A 172 -29.06 7.66 12.55
N ALA A 173 -28.64 8.81 12.00
CA ALA A 173 -29.50 9.98 11.85
C ALA A 173 -30.74 9.70 10.97
N CYS A 174 -30.58 8.98 9.86
CA CYS A 174 -31.70 8.59 9.01
C CYS A 174 -32.67 7.63 9.72
N ILE A 175 -32.15 6.68 10.51
CA ILE A 175 -32.98 5.75 11.30
C ILE A 175 -33.80 6.52 12.34
N TRP A 176 -33.20 7.49 13.04
CA TRP A 176 -33.91 8.37 13.97
C TRP A 176 -35.03 9.16 13.29
N GLN A 177 -34.75 9.76 12.13
CA GLN A 177 -35.77 10.48 11.36
C GLN A 177 -36.90 9.56 10.88
N LEU A 178 -36.59 8.35 10.46
CA LEU A 178 -37.58 7.34 10.07
C LEU A 178 -38.47 6.95 11.26
N ALA A 179 -37.90 6.75 12.44
CA ALA A 179 -38.67 6.47 13.66
C ALA A 179 -39.63 7.61 14.00
N ASP A 180 -39.16 8.86 13.95
CA ASP A 180 -39.99 10.05 14.18
C ASP A 180 -41.16 10.16 13.18
N ILE A 181 -40.92 9.88 11.89
CA ILE A 181 -41.94 9.91 10.84
C ILE A 181 -42.98 8.80 11.04
N LEU A 182 -42.52 7.61 11.43
CA LEU A 182 -43.39 6.44 11.61
C LEU A 182 -44.17 6.47 12.93
N LYS A 183 -43.92 7.44 13.83
CA LYS A 183 -44.53 7.56 15.17
C LYS A 183 -44.43 6.28 16.01
N VAL A 184 -43.32 5.57 15.87
CA VAL A 184 -42.97 4.43 16.74
C VAL A 184 -42.15 4.91 17.91
#